data_AF-A0A8J1VUG6-F1
#
_entry.id   AF-A0A8J1VUG6-F1
#
_cell.length_a   1.000
_cell.length_b   1.000
_cell.length_c   1.000
_cell.angle_alpha   90.00
_cell.angle_beta   90.00
_cell.angle_gamma   90.00
#
_symmetry.space_group_name_H-M   'P 1'
#
loop_
_entity.id
_entity.type
_entity.pdbx_description
1 polymer ?
#
loop_
_entity_poly.entity_id
_entity_poly.type
_entity_poly.pdbx_seq_one_letter_code
_entity_poly.pdbx_strand_id
1 'polypeptide(L)'
;MTQPKWTISLGADSAGLDYKTILKADLEKDPRVKKVIDVGVTKDGGDIERAYPHVGIAAAEKIVQGEADRALLICGTGQRVIGIEVARKLVKEWLGLVFDEKSSSAAKVAALIEYEDGGVEKVPGGNE
;
A
#
# COMPACT_ATOMS: atom_id res chain seq x y z
N MET A 1 21.68 11.16 11.27
CA MET A 1 20.81 9.98 11.09
C MET A 1 20.51 9.83 9.61
N THR A 2 20.86 8.69 9.01
CA THR A 2 20.50 8.40 7.61
C THR A 2 19.01 8.15 7.51
N GLN A 3 18.32 8.82 6.59
CA GLN A 3 16.91 8.57 6.29
C GLN A 3 16.74 7.07 5.90
N PRO A 4 15.69 6.39 6.41
CA PRO A 4 15.41 5.01 6.02
C PRO A 4 15.22 4.89 4.51
N LYS A 5 15.75 3.80 3.92
CA LYS A 5 15.59 3.50 2.50
C LYS A 5 14.55 2.40 2.32
N TRP A 6 13.37 2.76 1.86
CA TRP A 6 12.21 1.88 1.76
C TRP A 6 12.28 0.96 0.54
N THR A 7 11.91 -0.30 0.73
CA THR A 7 11.48 -1.21 -0.33
C THR A 7 9.97 -1.18 -0.41
N ILE A 8 9.41 -0.82 -1.56
CA ILE A 8 7.97 -0.56 -1.71
C ILE A 8 7.37 -1.56 -2.68
N SER A 9 6.37 -2.32 -2.25
CA SER A 9 5.50 -3.05 -3.17
C SER A 9 4.51 -2.08 -3.82
N LEU A 10 4.35 -2.15 -5.14
CA LEU A 10 3.53 -1.23 -5.92
C LEU A 10 2.55 -2.01 -6.77
N GLY A 11 1.26 -1.73 -6.63
CA GLY A 11 0.22 -2.43 -7.36
C GLY A 11 -0.89 -1.51 -7.85
N ALA A 12 -1.53 -1.89 -8.95
CA ALA A 12 -2.73 -1.24 -9.44
C ALA A 12 -3.62 -2.20 -10.23
N ASP A 13 -4.91 -1.93 -10.29
CA ASP A 13 -5.78 -2.50 -11.34
C ASP A 13 -5.60 -1.73 -12.66
N SER A 14 -6.34 -2.11 -13.71
CA SER A 14 -6.28 -1.44 -15.01
C SER A 14 -6.59 0.06 -14.95
N ALA A 15 -7.48 0.48 -14.04
CA ALA A 15 -7.84 1.88 -13.86
C ALA A 15 -6.71 2.72 -13.25
N GLY A 16 -5.85 2.13 -12.43
CA GLY A 16 -4.71 2.79 -11.80
C GLY A 16 -3.39 2.74 -12.59
N LEU A 17 -3.36 2.04 -13.74
CA LEU A 17 -2.12 1.65 -14.43
C LEU A 17 -1.23 2.82 -14.85
N ASP A 18 -1.81 3.89 -15.39
CA ASP A 18 -1.05 5.06 -15.82
C ASP A 18 -0.42 5.79 -14.62
N TYR A 19 -1.19 5.93 -13.52
CA TYR A 19 -0.68 6.51 -12.28
C TYR A 19 0.43 5.66 -11.69
N LYS A 20 0.25 4.34 -11.67
CA LYS A 20 1.27 3.40 -11.21
C LYS A 20 2.57 3.56 -11.98
N THR A 21 2.49 3.65 -13.30
CA THR A 21 3.66 3.80 -14.17
C THR A 21 4.42 5.09 -13.87
N ILE A 22 3.69 6.20 -13.72
CA ILE A 22 4.30 7.50 -13.42
C ILE A 22 4.93 7.50 -12.02
N LEU A 23 4.18 7.04 -11.02
CA LEU A 23 4.64 7.04 -9.63
C LEU A 23 5.78 6.06 -9.40
N LYS A 24 5.82 4.92 -10.12
CA LYS A 24 6.96 4.00 -10.12
C LYS A 24 8.25 4.72 -10.52
N ALA A 25 8.21 5.45 -11.64
CA ALA A 25 9.37 6.17 -12.14
C ALA A 25 9.82 7.29 -11.18
N ASP A 26 8.89 7.92 -10.47
CA ASP A 26 9.21 8.93 -9.45
C ASP A 26 9.81 8.28 -8.19
N LEU A 27 9.26 7.15 -7.73
CA LEU A 27 9.77 6.38 -6.60
C LEU A 27 11.19 5.86 -6.86
N GLU A 28 11.45 5.31 -8.04
CA GLU A 28 12.78 4.78 -8.41
C GLU A 28 13.88 5.86 -8.43
N LYS A 29 13.50 7.15 -8.55
CA LYS A 29 14.41 8.29 -8.52
C LYS A 29 14.57 8.92 -7.13
N ASP A 30 13.67 8.60 -6.18
CA ASP A 30 13.70 9.21 -4.86
C ASP A 30 14.79 8.57 -3.98
N PRO A 31 15.69 9.34 -3.34
CA PRO A 31 16.78 8.79 -2.54
C PRO A 31 16.34 8.04 -1.29
N ARG A 32 15.08 8.20 -0.86
CA ARG A 32 14.45 7.47 0.26
C ARG A 32 13.95 6.09 -0.15
N VAL A 33 13.99 5.74 -1.44
CA VAL A 33 13.53 4.44 -1.95
C VAL A 33 14.73 3.61 -2.36
N LYS A 34 14.81 2.39 -1.82
CA LYS A 34 15.83 1.39 -2.16
C LYS A 34 15.45 0.62 -3.42
N LYS A 35 14.19 0.19 -3.50
CA LYS A 35 13.69 -0.70 -4.55
C LYS A 35 12.16 -0.60 -4.63
N VAL A 36 11.62 -0.68 -5.83
CA VAL A 36 10.18 -0.86 -6.07
C VAL A 36 9.94 -2.29 -6.57
N ILE A 37 8.97 -2.98 -5.96
CA ILE A 37 8.51 -4.32 -6.36
C ILE A 37 7.14 -4.14 -7.00
N ASP A 38 7.09 -4.19 -8.32
CA ASP A 38 5.84 -4.07 -9.07
C ASP A 38 5.09 -5.40 -9.05
N VAL A 39 3.95 -5.46 -8.37
CA VAL A 39 3.15 -6.69 -8.22
C VAL A 39 2.04 -6.83 -9.28
N GLY A 40 2.06 -5.96 -10.30
CA GLY A 40 1.05 -5.90 -11.33
C GLY A 40 -0.09 -4.94 -10.97
N VAL A 41 -0.99 -4.63 -11.89
CA VAL A 41 -1.10 -5.07 -13.28
C VAL A 41 -0.11 -4.37 -14.21
N THR A 42 0.43 -5.00 -15.24
CA THR A 42 1.32 -4.33 -16.22
C THR A 42 0.75 -4.33 -17.63
N LYS A 43 1.10 -3.34 -18.46
CA LYS A 43 0.57 -3.21 -19.84
C LYS A 43 0.89 -4.45 -20.70
N ASP A 44 2.08 -5.02 -20.51
CA ASP A 44 2.59 -6.12 -21.34
C ASP A 44 2.64 -7.47 -20.62
N GLY A 45 2.24 -7.54 -19.34
CA GLY A 45 2.38 -8.74 -18.51
C GLY A 45 1.26 -9.77 -18.65
N GLY A 46 0.28 -9.52 -19.53
CA GLY A 46 -0.87 -10.41 -19.73
C GLY A 46 -1.85 -10.46 -18.55
N ASP A 47 -1.72 -9.57 -17.57
CA ASP A 47 -2.52 -9.53 -16.34
C ASP A 47 -3.46 -8.31 -16.27
N ILE A 48 -3.77 -7.68 -17.41
CA ILE A 48 -4.55 -6.42 -17.49
C ILE A 48 -5.92 -6.52 -16.79
N GLU A 49 -6.54 -7.70 -16.84
CA GLU A 49 -7.85 -7.98 -16.27
C GLU A 49 -7.80 -8.44 -14.80
N ARG A 50 -6.61 -8.51 -14.19
CA ARG A 50 -6.49 -8.94 -12.79
C ARG A 50 -7.17 -7.93 -11.88
N ALA A 51 -8.27 -8.38 -11.27
CA ALA A 51 -9.06 -7.55 -10.36
C ALA A 51 -8.24 -7.07 -9.14
N TYR A 52 -8.57 -5.87 -8.66
CA TYR A 52 -7.88 -5.19 -7.56
C TYR A 52 -7.66 -6.05 -6.28
N PRO A 53 -8.54 -6.99 -5.87
CA PRO A 53 -8.31 -7.74 -4.63
C PRO A 53 -7.05 -8.61 -4.72
N HIS A 54 -6.82 -9.24 -5.87
CA HIS A 54 -5.64 -10.09 -6.08
C HIS A 54 -4.35 -9.28 -6.10
N VAL A 55 -4.40 -8.04 -6.61
CA VAL A 55 -3.27 -7.12 -6.59
C VAL A 55 -2.97 -6.65 -5.17
N GLY A 56 -4.02 -6.32 -4.41
CA GLY A 56 -3.90 -5.93 -3.00
C GLY A 56 -3.28 -7.03 -2.14
N ILE A 57 -3.76 -8.28 -2.29
CA ILE A 57 -3.21 -9.45 -1.58
C ILE A 57 -1.73 -9.63 -1.93
N ALA A 58 -1.36 -9.61 -3.21
CA ALA A 58 0.04 -9.78 -3.61
C ALA A 58 0.96 -8.68 -3.07
N ALA A 59 0.49 -7.43 -2.98
CA ALA A 59 1.26 -6.35 -2.37
C ALA A 59 1.44 -6.54 -0.86
N ALA A 60 0.40 -7.01 -0.17
CA ALA A 60 0.41 -7.28 1.27
C ALA A 60 1.31 -8.48 1.63
N GLU A 61 1.25 -9.56 0.84
CA GLU A 61 2.11 -10.73 1.00
C GLU A 61 3.60 -10.35 0.96
N LYS A 62 3.99 -9.41 0.10
CA LYS A 62 5.38 -8.92 0.05
C LYS A 62 5.83 -8.26 1.36
N ILE A 63 4.91 -7.59 2.06
CA ILE A 63 5.21 -7.00 3.37
C ILE A 63 5.33 -8.10 4.43
N VAL A 64 4.35 -9.01 4.49
CA VAL A 64 4.32 -10.11 5.46
C VAL A 64 5.55 -11.02 5.31
N GLN A 65 6.03 -11.23 4.09
CA GLN A 65 7.23 -12.01 3.78
C GLN A 65 8.54 -11.25 4.08
N GLY A 66 8.49 -9.97 4.45
CA GLY A 66 9.67 -9.13 4.68
C GLY A 66 10.41 -8.73 3.40
N GLU A 67 9.79 -8.91 2.22
CA GLU A 67 10.36 -8.49 0.94
C GLU A 67 10.17 -6.99 0.67
N ALA A 68 9.13 -6.39 1.27
CA ALA A 68 8.82 -4.96 1.20
C ALA A 68 8.56 -4.39 2.59
N ASP A 69 8.88 -3.11 2.78
CA ASP A 69 8.60 -2.38 4.02
C ASP A 69 7.20 -1.75 3.99
N ARG A 70 6.69 -1.43 2.80
CA ARG A 70 5.44 -0.70 2.57
C ARG A 70 4.79 -1.09 1.24
N ALA A 71 3.51 -0.79 1.08
CA ALA A 71 2.77 -0.94 -0.16
C ALA A 71 2.15 0.38 -0.62
N LEU A 72 2.18 0.65 -1.92
CA LEU A 72 1.37 1.67 -2.59
C LEU A 72 0.42 0.98 -3.56
N LEU A 73 -0.88 1.15 -3.35
CA LEU A 73 -1.94 0.56 -4.17
C LEU A 73 -2.77 1.64 -4.84
N ILE A 74 -3.04 1.49 -6.13
CA ILE A 74 -3.77 2.47 -6.93
C ILE A 74 -4.93 1.76 -7.62
N CYS A 75 -6.16 2.21 -7.37
CA CYS A 75 -7.35 1.67 -8.02
C CYS A 75 -8.30 2.79 -8.43
N GLY A 76 -9.22 2.49 -9.36
CA GLY A 76 -10.31 3.39 -9.70
C GLY A 76 -11.38 3.39 -8.60
N THR A 77 -11.83 4.57 -8.15
CA THR A 77 -13.05 4.68 -7.35
C THR A 77 -14.00 5.63 -8.08
N GLY A 78 -15.17 5.12 -8.48
CA GLY A 78 -16.04 5.67 -9.53
C GLY A 78 -16.59 7.10 -9.38
N GLN A 79 -16.09 7.94 -8.46
CA GLN A 79 -16.56 9.34 -8.35
C GLN A 79 -15.54 10.43 -8.00
N ARG A 80 -14.27 10.16 -7.64
CA ARG A 80 -13.28 11.24 -7.41
C ARG A 80 -11.86 10.74 -7.69
N VAL A 81 -11.33 11.10 -8.87
CA VAL A 81 -9.92 10.91 -9.21
C VAL A 81 -9.19 12.21 -8.88
N ILE A 82 -8.23 12.17 -7.95
CA ILE A 82 -7.29 13.28 -7.77
C ILE A 82 -6.35 13.32 -8.98
N GLY A 83 -5.95 14.51 -9.44
CA GLY A 83 -4.98 14.63 -10.54
C GLY A 83 -3.60 14.08 -10.18
N ILE A 84 -2.81 13.73 -11.20
CA ILE A 84 -1.50 13.08 -11.03
C ILE A 84 -0.52 13.89 -10.16
N GLU A 85 -0.55 15.22 -10.25
CA GLU A 85 0.30 16.09 -9.42
C GLU A 85 -0.07 16.03 -7.93
N VAL A 86 -1.35 15.88 -7.62
CA VAL A 86 -1.80 15.70 -6.23
C VAL A 86 -1.35 14.32 -5.73
N ALA A 87 -1.47 13.28 -6.57
CA ALA A 87 -0.99 11.94 -6.23
C ALA A 87 0.52 11.93 -5.95
N ARG A 88 1.33 12.58 -6.81
CA ARG A 88 2.78 12.77 -6.60
C ARG A 88 3.09 13.43 -5.25
N LYS A 89 2.37 14.50 -4.92
CA LYS A 89 2.56 15.21 -3.65
C LYS A 89 2.25 14.30 -2.46
N LEU A 90 1.12 13.58 -2.50
CA LEU A 90 0.75 12.65 -1.44
C LEU A 90 1.78 11.54 -1.24
N VAL A 91 2.27 10.92 -2.33
CA VAL A 91 3.30 9.89 -2.27
C VAL A 91 4.60 10.46 -1.70
N LYS A 92 5.01 11.65 -2.13
CA LYS A 92 6.23 12.31 -1.65
C LYS A 92 6.19 12.59 -0.14
N GLU A 93 5.07 13.07 0.37
CA GLU A 93 4.86 13.28 1.81
C GLU A 93 4.81 11.95 2.56
N TRP A 94 4.05 10.98 2.06
CA TRP A 94 3.91 9.66 2.66
C TRP A 94 5.25 8.93 2.86
N LEU A 95 6.20 9.07 1.93
CA LEU A 95 7.56 8.53 2.08
C LEU A 95 8.30 9.04 3.32
N GLY A 96 7.97 10.25 3.79
CA GLY A 96 8.56 10.86 4.98
C GLY A 96 7.84 10.53 6.29
N LEU A 97 6.64 9.93 6.21
CA LEU A 97 5.86 9.59 7.40
C LEU A 97 6.31 8.23 7.96
N VAL A 98 6.41 8.15 9.28
CA VAL A 98 6.67 6.92 10.03
C VAL A 98 5.60 6.81 11.11
N PHE A 99 5.09 5.60 11.33
CA PHE A 99 4.12 5.37 12.39
C PHE A 99 4.74 5.68 13.76
N ASP A 100 4.03 6.47 14.57
CA ASP A 100 4.43 6.76 15.94
C ASP A 100 3.75 5.78 16.90
N GLU A 101 4.52 4.84 17.42
CA GLU A 101 4.08 3.84 18.39
C GLU A 101 3.62 4.44 19.73
N LYS A 102 3.91 5.72 20.00
CA LYS A 102 3.45 6.44 21.19
C LYS A 102 2.21 7.29 20.93
N SER A 103 1.70 7.30 19.70
CA SER A 103 0.50 8.06 19.35
C SER A 103 -0.75 7.48 19.99
N SER A 104 -1.80 8.29 20.10
CA SER A 104 -3.13 7.83 20.56
C SER A 104 -3.76 6.75 19.66
N SER A 105 -3.24 6.57 18.45
CA SER A 105 -3.65 5.50 17.53
C SER A 105 -3.01 4.15 17.86
N ALA A 106 -1.89 4.11 18.60
CA ALA A 106 -1.19 2.86 18.92
C ALA A 106 -2.08 1.86 19.68
N ALA A 107 -2.87 2.34 20.65
CA ALA A 107 -3.83 1.50 21.37
C ALA A 107 -4.91 0.91 20.44
N LYS A 108 -5.32 1.64 19.41
CA LYS A 108 -6.32 1.16 18.43
C LYS A 108 -5.71 0.09 17.51
N VAL A 109 -4.48 0.29 17.07
CA VAL A 109 -3.75 -0.70 16.26
C VAL A 109 -3.52 -1.98 17.05
N ALA A 110 -3.10 -1.88 18.32
CA ALA A 110 -2.93 -3.03 19.20
C ALA A 110 -4.22 -3.84 19.36
N ALA A 111 -5.37 -3.18 19.52
CA ALA A 111 -6.66 -3.85 19.62
C ALA A 111 -7.08 -4.56 18.32
N LEU A 112 -6.74 -3.99 17.14
CA LEU A 112 -6.99 -4.66 15.85
C LEU A 112 -6.12 -5.91 15.69
N ILE A 113 -4.85 -5.83 16.07
CA ILE A 113 -3.93 -6.99 16.05
C ILE A 113 -4.46 -8.09 16.96
N GLU A 114 -4.86 -7.77 18.19
CA GLU A 114 -5.45 -8.74 19.12
C GLU A 114 -6.71 -9.40 18.54
N TYR A 115 -7.56 -8.64 17.85
CA TYR A 115 -8.73 -9.18 17.17
C TYR A 115 -8.37 -10.12 16.01
N GLU A 116 -7.38 -9.75 15.18
CA GLU A 116 -6.91 -10.58 14.06
C GLU A 116 -6.23 -11.88 14.53
N ASP A 117 -5.56 -11.85 15.68
CA ASP A 117 -4.94 -13.03 16.33
C ASP A 117 -5.98 -13.93 17.04
N GLY A 118 -7.27 -13.56 17.01
CA GLY A 118 -8.37 -14.32 17.61
C GLY A 118 -8.53 -14.10 19.12
N GLY A 119 -7.95 -13.03 19.67
CA GLY A 119 -7.85 -12.73 21.10
C GLY A 119 -9.09 -12.12 21.75
N VAL A 120 -10.21 -11.94 21.04
CA VAL A 120 -11.40 -11.25 21.60
C VAL A 120 -12.60 -12.19 21.68
N GLU A 121 -13.24 -12.22 22.85
CA GLU A 121 -14.53 -12.87 23.07
C GLU A 121 -15.57 -12.29 22.08
N LYS A 122 -16.25 -13.15 21.30
CA LYS A 122 -17.28 -12.73 20.33
C LYS A 122 -18.22 -11.73 20.99
N VAL A 123 -18.48 -10.61 20.30
CA VAL A 123 -19.44 -9.60 20.76
C VAL A 123 -20.76 -10.30 21.10
N PRO A 124 -21.27 -10.22 22.34
CA PRO A 124 -22.54 -10.84 22.70
C PRO A 124 -23.65 -10.26 21.81
N GLY A 125 -24.22 -11.08 20.92
CA GLY A 125 -25.32 -10.69 20.02
C GLY A 125 -24.97 -10.44 18.55
N GLY A 126 -23.74 -10.74 18.09
CA GLY A 126 -23.45 -10.78 16.66
C GLY A 126 -24.01 -12.05 16.01
N ASN A 127 -25.11 -11.94 15.26
CA ASN A 127 -25.70 -13.07 14.52
C ASN A 127 -24.74 -13.60 13.45
N GLU A 128 -24.71 -14.94 13.33
CA GLU A 128 -24.14 -15.68 12.19
C GLU A 128 -24.96 -15.48 10.91
#